data_AF-A0A852Z9T9-F1
#
_entry.id   AF-A0A852Z9T9-F1
#
_cell.length_a   1.000
_cell.length_b   1.000
_cell.length_c   1.000
_cell.angle_alpha   90.00
_cell.angle_beta   90.00
_cell.angle_gamma   90.00
#
_symmetry.space_group_name_H-M   'P 1'
#
loop_
_entity.id
_entity.type
_entity.pdbx_description
1 polymer ?
#
loop_
_entity_poly.entity_id
_entity_poly.type
_entity_poly.pdbx_seq_one_letter_code
_entity_poly.pdbx_strand_id
1 'polypeptide(L)'
;MFRKVLFGTAAVLVGLVVVLFAPVAWLAVDEAAVPPRSDVPALPAGVRVADEAVKCGSGGCWRELTLTGPANESPSQIAADLGLPRETCGPRSLFDRREVCRGVNVADGKVRLYVQFHRPF
;
A
#
# COMPACT_ATOMS: atom_id res chain seq x y z
N MET A 1 -25.75 -12.00 42.91
CA MET A 1 -24.61 -11.06 42.77
C MET A 1 -23.60 -11.56 41.73
N PHE A 2 -23.11 -12.79 41.83
CA PHE A 2 -22.17 -13.43 40.88
C PHE A 2 -22.55 -13.37 39.39
N ARG A 3 -23.81 -13.68 39.02
CA ARG A 3 -24.27 -13.63 37.62
C ARG A 3 -24.12 -12.22 37.00
N LYS A 4 -24.45 -11.17 37.76
CA LYS A 4 -24.38 -9.77 37.28
C LYS A 4 -22.92 -9.32 37.07
N VAL A 5 -22.01 -9.75 37.94
CA VAL A 5 -20.57 -9.50 37.80
C VAL A 5 -20.03 -10.24 36.57
N LEU A 6 -20.41 -11.50 36.36
CA LEU A 6 -20.00 -12.30 35.20
C LEU A 6 -20.47 -11.68 33.87
N PHE A 7 -21.71 -11.20 33.80
CA PHE A 7 -22.23 -10.49 32.61
C PHE A 7 -21.51 -9.15 32.36
N GLY A 8 -21.20 -8.40 33.42
CA GLY A 8 -20.43 -7.16 33.32
C GLY A 8 -19.04 -7.40 32.77
N THR A 9 -18.31 -8.39 33.30
CA THR A 9 -16.96 -8.73 32.82
C THR A 9 -16.98 -9.25 31.38
N ALA A 10 -17.95 -10.10 31.03
CA ALA A 10 -18.09 -10.58 29.66
C ALA A 10 -18.37 -9.44 28.66
N ALA A 11 -19.24 -8.49 29.02
CA ALA A 11 -19.55 -7.33 28.18
C ALA A 11 -18.32 -6.42 27.99
N VAL A 12 -17.52 -6.19 29.05
CA VAL A 12 -16.27 -5.42 28.96
C VAL A 12 -15.26 -6.10 28.05
N LEU A 13 -15.09 -7.43 28.18
CA LEU A 13 -14.16 -8.18 27.33
C LEU A 13 -14.59 -8.17 25.86
N VAL A 14 -15.88 -8.35 25.58
CA VAL A 14 -16.42 -8.24 24.22
C VAL A 14 -16.24 -6.83 23.67
N GLY A 15 -16.53 -5.79 24.46
CA GLY A 15 -16.30 -4.40 24.07
C GLY A 15 -14.83 -4.13 23.75
N LEU A 16 -13.90 -4.66 24.56
CA LEU A 16 -12.46 -4.54 24.32
C LEU A 16 -12.06 -5.22 23.00
N VAL A 17 -12.56 -6.43 22.74
CA VAL A 17 -12.30 -7.14 21.47
C VAL A 17 -12.84 -6.33 20.29
N VAL A 18 -14.07 -5.83 20.35
CA VAL A 18 -14.63 -5.03 19.25
C VAL A 18 -13.80 -3.78 19.00
N VAL A 19 -13.43 -3.03 20.05
CA VAL A 19 -12.61 -1.81 19.91
C VAL A 19 -11.23 -2.10 19.31
N LEU A 20 -10.62 -3.25 19.65
CA LEU A 20 -9.30 -3.62 19.15
C LEU A 20 -9.33 -4.19 17.72
N PHE A 21 -10.36 -4.98 17.37
CA PHE A 21 -10.40 -5.72 16.11
C PHE A 21 -11.25 -5.05 15.01
N ALA A 22 -12.27 -4.25 15.36
CA ALA A 22 -13.12 -3.59 14.36
C ALA A 22 -12.34 -2.64 13.42
N PRO A 23 -11.35 -1.84 13.87
CA PRO A 23 -10.54 -1.02 12.96
C PRO A 23 -9.73 -1.86 11.97
N VAL A 24 -9.18 -2.99 12.42
CA VAL A 24 -8.43 -3.92 11.57
C VAL A 24 -9.36 -4.56 10.53
N ALA A 25 -10.55 -4.98 10.95
CA ALA A 25 -11.56 -5.51 10.04
C ALA A 25 -12.03 -4.46 9.02
N TRP A 26 -12.20 -3.21 9.44
CA TRP A 26 -12.59 -2.11 8.55
C TRP A 26 -11.55 -1.85 7.46
N LEU A 27 -10.25 -1.85 7.81
CA LEU A 27 -9.16 -1.69 6.86
C LEU A 27 -9.07 -2.81 5.82
N ALA A 28 -9.63 -4.00 6.12
CA ALA A 28 -9.68 -5.12 5.19
C ALA A 28 -10.80 -5.00 4.15
N VAL A 29 -11.85 -4.23 4.42
CA VAL A 29 -12.98 -3.99 3.51
C VAL A 29 -12.97 -2.60 2.86
N ASP A 30 -11.99 -1.75 3.18
CA ASP A 30 -11.83 -0.45 2.57
C ASP A 30 -11.26 -0.57 1.15
N GLU A 31 -12.18 -0.75 0.19
CA GLU A 31 -11.86 -0.84 -1.24
C GLU A 31 -11.24 0.44 -1.80
N ALA A 32 -11.46 1.58 -1.15
CA ALA A 32 -10.90 2.88 -1.51
C ALA A 32 -9.53 3.15 -0.86
N ALA A 33 -9.03 2.22 -0.02
CA ALA A 33 -7.75 2.39 0.65
C ALA A 33 -6.61 2.47 -0.37
N VAL A 34 -5.82 3.54 -0.26
CA VAL A 34 -4.62 3.77 -1.07
C VAL A 34 -3.40 3.78 -0.15
N PRO A 35 -2.29 3.12 -0.53
CA PRO A 35 -1.06 3.25 0.23
C PRO A 35 -0.62 4.72 0.36
N PRO A 36 -0.25 5.16 1.57
CA PRO A 36 0.30 6.49 1.77
C PRO A 36 1.63 6.64 1.03
N ARG A 37 2.00 7.90 0.78
CA ARG A 37 3.24 8.25 0.08
C ARG A 37 4.50 7.71 0.77
N SER A 38 4.43 7.47 2.09
CA SER A 38 5.51 6.84 2.86
C SER A 38 5.89 5.44 2.39
N ASP A 39 4.98 4.77 1.66
CA ASP A 39 5.20 3.38 1.21
C ASP A 39 5.88 3.32 -0.17
N VAL A 40 6.05 4.48 -0.82
CA VAL A 40 6.84 4.65 -2.04
C VAL A 40 8.32 4.42 -1.69
N PRO A 41 9.02 3.54 -2.40
CA PRO A 41 10.44 3.29 -2.16
C PRO A 41 11.27 4.55 -2.42
N ALA A 42 12.46 4.61 -1.81
CA ALA A 42 13.44 5.63 -2.16
C ALA A 42 13.76 5.55 -3.66
N LEU A 43 13.78 6.71 -4.31
CA LEU A 43 14.09 6.78 -5.74
C LEU A 43 15.62 6.79 -5.94
N PRO A 44 16.12 6.16 -7.02
CA PRO A 44 17.52 6.25 -7.41
C PRO A 44 17.98 7.70 -7.59
N ALA A 45 19.29 7.93 -7.46
CA ALA A 45 19.87 9.26 -7.61
C ALA A 45 19.56 9.84 -9.00
N GLY A 46 19.11 11.10 -9.05
CA GLY A 46 18.76 11.77 -10.31
C GLY A 46 17.36 11.46 -10.84
N VAL A 47 16.68 10.43 -10.33
CA VAL A 47 15.29 10.12 -10.64
C VAL A 47 14.35 10.98 -9.80
N ARG A 48 13.32 11.54 -10.43
CA ARG A 48 12.35 12.43 -9.79
C ARG A 48 10.94 12.04 -10.20
N VAL A 49 9.98 12.42 -9.36
CA VAL A 49 8.55 12.30 -9.67
C VAL A 49 8.16 13.46 -10.57
N ALA A 50 7.77 13.17 -11.80
CA ALA A 50 7.23 14.14 -12.75
C ALA A 50 5.73 14.38 -12.51
N ASP A 51 5.00 13.32 -12.16
CA ASP A 51 3.57 13.34 -11.85
C ASP A 51 3.22 12.27 -10.83
N GLU A 52 2.21 12.52 -10.00
CA GLU A 52 1.70 11.59 -8.99
C GLU A 52 0.17 11.63 -9.00
N ALA A 53 -0.46 10.45 -9.16
CA ALA A 53 -1.90 10.32 -9.21
C ALA A 53 -2.39 9.13 -8.40
N VAL A 54 -3.61 9.25 -7.88
CA VAL A 54 -4.38 8.09 -7.40
C VAL A 54 -5.22 7.56 -8.55
N LYS A 55 -5.17 6.25 -8.77
CA LYS A 55 -5.94 5.53 -9.78
C LYS A 55 -6.77 4.47 -9.10
N CYS A 56 -7.97 4.22 -9.61
CA CYS A 56 -8.88 3.20 -9.08
C CYS A 56 -9.43 2.36 -10.22
N GLY A 57 -9.57 1.07 -9.98
CA GLY A 57 -10.10 0.09 -10.94
C GLY A 57 -10.58 -1.17 -10.23
N SER A 58 -10.78 -2.25 -10.99
CA SER A 58 -11.25 -3.53 -10.44
C SER A 58 -10.30 -4.12 -9.39
N GLY A 59 -8.99 -3.85 -9.50
CA GLY A 59 -7.99 -4.28 -8.51
C GLY A 59 -7.87 -3.36 -7.29
N GLY A 60 -8.73 -2.34 -7.15
CA GLY A 60 -8.67 -1.36 -6.09
C GLY A 60 -8.09 -0.02 -6.48
N CYS A 61 -7.78 0.78 -5.47
CA CYS A 61 -7.10 2.06 -5.65
C CYS A 61 -5.60 1.95 -5.36
N TRP A 62 -4.77 2.54 -6.23
CA TRP A 62 -3.33 2.57 -6.11
C TRP A 62 -2.79 3.98 -6.32
N ARG A 63 -1.56 4.18 -5.85
CA ARG A 63 -0.77 5.36 -6.13
C ARG A 63 0.13 5.07 -7.32
N GLU A 64 0.10 5.93 -8.32
CA GLU A 64 0.93 5.84 -9.51
C GLU A 64 1.81 7.09 -9.62
N LEU A 65 3.11 6.88 -9.80
CA LEU A 65 4.11 7.92 -9.95
C LEU A 65 4.73 7.80 -11.33
N THR A 66 4.62 8.86 -12.13
CA THR A 66 5.38 8.97 -13.37
C THR A 66 6.76 9.49 -13.04
N LEU A 67 7.79 8.72 -13.38
CA LEU A 67 9.18 9.05 -13.07
C LEU A 67 9.90 9.64 -14.28
N THR A 68 10.83 10.53 -14.00
CA THR A 68 11.75 11.10 -14.97
C THR A 68 13.18 11.04 -14.42
N GLY A 69 14.14 10.68 -15.27
CA GLY A 69 15.56 10.62 -14.93
C GLY A 69 16.36 11.75 -15.59
N PRO A 70 17.70 11.70 -15.47
CA PRO A 70 18.61 12.49 -16.29
C PRO A 70 18.30 12.38 -17.79
N ALA A 71 18.57 13.43 -18.56
CA ALA A 71 18.19 13.54 -19.97
C ALA A 71 18.71 12.41 -20.89
N ASN A 72 19.77 11.71 -20.46
CA ASN A 72 20.41 10.63 -21.22
C ASN A 72 19.97 9.23 -20.78
N GLU A 73 19.06 9.12 -19.81
CA GLU A 73 18.65 7.83 -19.25
C GLU A 73 17.33 7.37 -19.88
N SER A 74 17.31 6.14 -20.38
CA SER A 74 16.11 5.56 -20.97
C SER A 74 15.10 5.17 -19.87
N PRO A 75 13.80 5.12 -20.18
CA PRO A 75 12.78 4.60 -19.27
C PRO A 75 13.10 3.19 -18.75
N SER A 76 13.70 2.33 -19.59
CA SER A 76 14.09 0.98 -19.19
C SER A 76 15.27 0.97 -18.21
N GLN A 77 16.21 1.91 -18.33
CA GLN A 77 17.32 2.07 -17.38
C GLN A 77 16.81 2.52 -16.01
N ILE A 78 15.96 3.56 -15.98
CA ILE A 78 15.33 4.04 -14.74
C ILE A 78 14.54 2.91 -14.06
N ALA A 79 13.82 2.10 -14.83
CA ALA A 79 13.07 0.96 -14.31
C ALA A 79 13.98 -0.15 -13.71
N ALA A 80 15.12 -0.41 -14.34
CA ALA A 80 16.10 -1.37 -13.84
C ALA A 80 16.75 -0.88 -12.52
N ASP A 81 17.07 0.42 -12.45
CA ASP A 81 17.72 1.04 -11.29
C ASP A 81 16.81 1.12 -10.06
N LEU A 82 15.48 1.07 -10.24
CA LEU A 82 14.52 0.92 -9.15
C LEU A 82 14.63 -0.43 -8.43
N GLY A 83 15.32 -1.42 -9.00
CA GLY A 83 15.52 -2.73 -8.37
C GLY A 83 14.24 -3.55 -8.22
N LEU A 84 13.22 -3.28 -9.04
CA LEU A 84 11.92 -3.95 -9.04
C LEU A 84 11.71 -4.71 -10.37
N PRO A 85 12.44 -5.83 -10.62
CA PRO A 85 12.32 -6.59 -11.86
C PRO A 85 10.94 -7.26 -12.03
N ARG A 86 10.21 -7.40 -10.92
CA ARG A 86 8.83 -7.85 -10.84
C ARG A 86 8.15 -7.16 -9.66
N GLU A 87 6.82 -7.20 -9.64
CA GLU A 87 6.07 -6.73 -8.49
C GLU A 87 6.55 -7.44 -7.21
N THR A 88 6.81 -6.67 -6.18
CA THR A 88 7.25 -7.17 -4.88
C THR A 88 6.29 -6.68 -3.81
N CYS A 89 5.68 -7.63 -3.10
CA CYS A 89 4.76 -7.38 -2.00
C CYS A 89 5.43 -7.68 -0.66
N GLY A 90 5.08 -6.92 0.37
CA GLY A 90 5.52 -7.19 1.72
C GLY A 90 4.73 -6.39 2.75
N PRO A 91 4.72 -6.81 4.03
CA PRO A 91 3.96 -6.11 5.07
C PRO A 91 4.46 -4.68 5.22
N ARG A 92 3.52 -3.75 5.40
CA ARG A 92 3.85 -2.32 5.57
C ARG A 92 4.66 -2.06 6.83
N SER A 93 4.27 -2.68 7.94
CA SER A 93 5.00 -2.61 9.22
C SER A 93 4.66 -3.79 10.13
N LEU A 94 5.22 -3.82 11.34
CA LEU A 94 4.87 -4.83 12.35
C LEU A 94 3.43 -4.69 12.87
N PHE A 95 2.88 -3.46 12.84
CA PHE A 95 1.55 -3.14 13.35
C PHE A 95 0.48 -3.01 12.25
N ASP A 96 0.89 -2.62 11.05
CA ASP A 96 0.04 -2.64 9.85
C ASP A 96 0.45 -3.82 8.97
N ARG A 97 -0.29 -4.92 9.10
CA ARG A 97 -0.04 -6.20 8.42
C ARG A 97 -0.55 -6.25 6.99
N ARG A 98 -1.17 -5.18 6.49
CA ARG A 98 -1.51 -5.10 5.07
C ARG A 98 -0.23 -5.15 4.25
N GLU A 99 -0.24 -5.99 3.23
CA GLU A 99 0.88 -6.07 2.30
C GLU A 99 0.78 -4.94 1.29
N VAL A 100 1.91 -4.29 1.04
CA VAL A 100 2.06 -3.27 0.02
C VAL A 100 2.87 -3.86 -1.11
N CYS A 101 2.25 -3.91 -2.29
CA CYS A 101 2.86 -4.31 -3.54
C CYS A 101 3.40 -3.08 -4.26
N ARG A 102 4.63 -3.21 -4.77
CA ARG A 102 5.34 -2.18 -5.52
C ARG A 102 5.79 -2.77 -6.83
N GLY A 103 5.53 -2.08 -7.91
CA GLY A 103 5.96 -2.52 -9.23
C GLY A 103 6.19 -1.37 -10.17
N VAL A 104 6.86 -1.68 -11.28
CA VAL A 104 7.22 -0.70 -12.30
C VAL A 104 6.64 -1.17 -13.62
N ASN A 105 6.02 -0.24 -14.35
CA ASN A 105 5.57 -0.45 -15.71
C ASN A 105 6.27 0.58 -16.62
N VAL A 106 6.80 0.10 -17.74
CA VAL A 106 7.37 0.94 -18.79
C VAL A 106 6.45 0.86 -20.00
N ALA A 107 5.72 1.95 -20.23
CA ALA A 107 4.75 2.07 -21.33
C ALA A 107 4.78 3.49 -21.89
N ASP A 108 4.57 3.63 -23.20
CA ASP A 108 4.52 4.92 -23.90
C ASP A 108 5.76 5.80 -23.69
N GLY A 109 6.94 5.18 -23.54
CA GLY A 109 8.20 5.89 -23.25
C GLY A 109 8.24 6.53 -21.86
N LYS A 110 7.37 6.13 -20.93
CA LYS A 110 7.31 6.61 -19.54
C LYS A 110 7.55 5.46 -18.58
N VAL A 111 8.12 5.79 -17.42
CA VAL A 111 8.26 4.86 -16.30
C VAL A 111 7.20 5.21 -15.26
N ARG A 112 6.38 4.22 -14.93
CA ARG A 112 5.34 4.34 -13.91
C ARG A 112 5.67 3.40 -12.76
N LEU A 113 5.97 3.98 -11.60
CA LEU A 113 6.05 3.24 -10.35
C LEU A 113 4.67 3.24 -9.71
N TYR A 114 4.12 2.07 -9.42
CA TYR A 114 2.85 1.95 -8.72
C TYR A 114 3.03 1.31 -7.35
N VAL A 115 2.20 1.75 -6.40
CA VAL A 115 2.16 1.26 -5.03
C VAL A 115 0.70 1.00 -4.66
N GLN A 116 0.39 -0.25 -4.34
CA GLN A 116 -0.97 -0.72 -4.05
C GLN A 116 -0.99 -1.65 -2.84
N PHE A 117 -2.14 -1.76 -2.16
CA PHE A 117 -2.30 -2.84 -1.19
C PHE A 117 -2.50 -4.16 -1.93
N HIS A 118 -1.88 -5.24 -1.46
CA HIS A 118 -2.13 -6.58 -1.96
C HIS A 118 -3.59 -6.94 -1.70
N ARG A 119 -4.28 -7.43 -2.71
CA ARG A 119 -5.63 -7.96 -2.59
C ARG A 119 -5.66 -9.34 -3.23
N PRO A 120 -6.01 -10.39 -2.48
CA PRO A 120 -5.99 -11.75 -2.97
C PRO A 120 -7.29 -12.07 -3.73
N PHE A 121 -7.67 -11.27 -4.74
CA PHE A 121 -8.82 -11.54 -5.62
C PHE A 121 -8.59 -10.97 -7.03
#